data_AF-A0A2M9P531-F1
#
_entry.id   AF-A0A2M9P531-F1
#
_cell.length_a   1.000
_cell.length_b   1.000
_cell.length_c   1.000
_cell.angle_alpha   90.00
_cell.angle_beta   90.00
_cell.angle_gamma   90.00
#
_symmetry.space_group_name_H-M   'P 1'
#
loop_
_entity.id
_entity.type
_entity.pdbx_description
1 polymer ?
#
loop_
_entity_poly.entity_id
_entity_poly.type
_entity_poly.pdbx_seq_one_letter_code
_entity_poly.pdbx_strand_id
1 'polypeptide(L)'
;IGALLAGVAPHSGWFMYTPLSSGIYSPGINGDVWLLGVTFVEISALSAAVEIIVSILKLRAPGMSLERMPILAWYLLVTAFMMLFGFPPLILG
;
A
#
# COMPACT_ATOMS: atom_id res chain seq x y z
N ILE A 1 -9.24 3.66 -13.00
CA ILE A 1 -9.86 4.08 -14.28
C ILE A 1 -11.00 3.15 -14.69
N GLY A 2 -10.80 1.83 -14.71
CA GLY A 2 -11.88 0.87 -15.04
C GLY A 2 -13.16 1.06 -14.23
N ALA A 3 -13.06 1.18 -12.89
CA ALA A 3 -14.22 1.42 -12.03
C ALA A 3 -14.96 2.75 -12.32
N LEU A 4 -14.23 3.79 -12.74
CA LEU A 4 -14.82 5.08 -13.11
C LEU A 4 -15.62 4.99 -14.42
N LEU A 5 -15.04 4.33 -15.43
CA LEU A 5 -15.69 4.15 -16.73
C LEU A 5 -16.90 3.20 -16.65
N ALA A 6 -16.85 2.22 -15.75
CA ALA A 6 -17.94 1.29 -15.50
C ALA A 6 -19.03 1.85 -14.55
N GLY A 7 -18.87 3.08 -14.04
CA GLY A 7 -19.84 3.71 -13.13
C GLY A 7 -19.90 3.09 -11.72
N VAL A 8 -18.90 2.29 -11.33
CA VAL A 8 -18.82 1.57 -10.05
C VAL A 8 -17.76 2.15 -9.11
N ALA A 9 -17.32 3.38 -9.34
CA ALA A 9 -16.41 4.09 -8.44
C ALA A 9 -17.11 4.46 -7.11
N PRO A 10 -16.41 4.44 -5.96
CA PRO A 10 -17.01 4.72 -4.66
C PRO A 10 -17.58 6.14 -4.58
N HIS A 11 -18.75 6.29 -3.98
CA HIS A 11 -19.42 7.58 -3.76
C HIS A 11 -19.07 8.24 -2.42
N SER A 12 -18.39 7.52 -1.53
CA SER A 12 -18.12 7.94 -0.14
C SER A 12 -16.71 8.54 0.06
N GLY A 13 -16.02 8.89 -1.03
CA GLY A 13 -14.63 9.37 -1.02
C GLY A 13 -13.60 8.26 -0.76
N TRP A 14 -12.31 8.60 -0.82
CA TRP A 14 -11.22 7.62 -0.76
C TRP A 14 -11.00 6.99 0.63
N PHE A 15 -11.40 7.68 1.70
CA PHE A 15 -11.31 7.18 3.09
C PHE A 15 -12.50 6.33 3.53
N MET A 16 -13.61 6.33 2.77
CA MET A 16 -14.83 5.59 3.09
C MET A 16 -15.30 5.73 4.55
N TYR A 17 -15.39 6.97 5.05
CA TYR A 17 -15.82 7.22 6.43
C TYR A 17 -17.25 6.73 6.70
N THR A 18 -17.44 6.08 7.85
CA THR A 18 -18.76 5.74 8.38
C THR A 18 -19.42 6.98 9.01
N PRO A 19 -20.78 7.08 9.00
CA PRO A 19 -21.72 6.09 8.45
C PRO A 19 -21.94 6.22 6.94
N LEU A 20 -21.37 7.23 6.26
CA LEU A 20 -21.65 7.52 4.84
C LEU A 20 -21.32 6.34 3.91
N SER A 21 -20.25 5.59 4.19
CA SER A 21 -19.86 4.39 3.44
C SER A 21 -20.70 3.14 3.73
N SER A 22 -21.61 3.18 4.71
CA SER A 22 -22.45 2.02 5.03
C SER A 22 -23.52 1.79 3.95
N GLY A 23 -24.00 0.54 3.85
CA GLY A 23 -25.04 0.17 2.88
C GLY A 23 -26.37 0.92 3.02
N ILE A 24 -26.60 1.61 4.15
CA ILE A 24 -27.78 2.47 4.34
C ILE A 24 -27.65 3.76 3.51
N TYR A 25 -26.45 4.36 3.48
CA TYR A 25 -26.22 5.67 2.85
C TYR A 25 -25.54 5.58 1.48
N SER A 26 -24.76 4.53 1.23
CA SER A 26 -24.09 4.26 -0.04
C SER A 26 -24.34 2.81 -0.49
N PRO A 27 -25.57 2.45 -0.90
CA PRO A 27 -25.88 1.11 -1.37
C PRO A 27 -25.18 0.77 -2.70
N GLY A 28 -24.86 -0.50 -2.90
CA GLY A 28 -24.27 -1.02 -4.15
C GLY A 28 -22.83 -1.53 -3.98
N ILE A 29 -22.26 -2.02 -5.08
CA ILE A 29 -20.94 -2.70 -5.10
C ILE A 29 -19.75 -1.73 -5.11
N ASN A 30 -19.99 -0.42 -5.19
CA ASN A 30 -18.97 0.58 -5.43
C ASN A 30 -17.93 0.64 -4.30
N GLY A 31 -18.38 0.44 -3.05
CA GLY A 31 -17.50 0.33 -1.89
C GLY A 31 -16.65 -0.95 -1.92
N ASP A 32 -17.26 -2.08 -2.27
CA ASP A 32 -16.56 -3.37 -2.34
C ASP A 32 -15.49 -3.38 -3.43
N VAL A 33 -15.78 -2.79 -4.60
CA VAL A 33 -14.81 -2.63 -5.70
C VAL A 33 -13.61 -1.78 -5.25
N TRP A 34 -13.84 -0.74 -4.45
CA TRP A 34 -12.76 0.07 -3.89
C TRP A 34 -11.91 -0.70 -2.90
N LEU A 35 -12.54 -1.38 -1.93
CA LEU A 35 -11.85 -2.15 -0.88
C LEU A 35 -10.98 -3.25 -1.50
N LEU A 36 -11.52 -4.02 -2.45
CA LEU A 36 -10.76 -5.04 -3.17
C LEU A 36 -9.54 -4.45 -3.89
N GLY A 37 -9.70 -3.29 -4.52
CA GLY A 37 -8.61 -2.59 -5.19
C GLY A 37 -7.51 -2.14 -4.22
N VAL A 38 -7.90 -1.55 -3.09
CA VAL A 38 -6.97 -1.10 -2.05
C VAL A 38 -6.21 -2.28 -1.45
N THR A 39 -6.90 -3.36 -1.06
CA THR A 39 -6.25 -4.55 -0.50
C THR A 39 -5.24 -5.17 -1.47
N PHE A 40 -5.54 -5.20 -2.77
CA PHE A 40 -4.57 -5.70 -3.77
C PHE A 40 -3.32 -4.81 -3.87
N VAL A 41 -3.51 -3.49 -3.87
CA VAL A 41 -2.39 -2.53 -3.87
C VAL A 41 -1.55 -2.67 -2.60
N GLU A 42 -2.16 -2.91 -1.45
CA GLU A 42 -1.46 -3.10 -0.18
C GLU A 42 -0.59 -4.36 -0.17
N ILE A 43 -1.11 -5.49 -0.67
CA ILE A 43 -0.33 -6.73 -0.78
C ILE A 43 0.87 -6.53 -1.73
N SER A 44 0.67 -5.81 -2.83
CA SER A 44 1.76 -5.46 -3.75
C SER A 44 2.80 -4.56 -3.09
N ALA A 45 2.36 -3.54 -2.35
CA ALA A 45 3.24 -2.63 -1.63
C ALA A 45 4.07 -3.33 -0.54
N LEU A 46 3.46 -4.27 0.21
CA LEU A 46 4.16 -5.09 1.20
C LEU A 46 5.20 -6.00 0.53
N SER A 47 4.85 -6.62 -0.60
CA SER A 47 5.77 -7.47 -1.36
C SER A 47 6.98 -6.66 -1.85
N ALA A 48 6.75 -5.47 -2.39
CA ALA A 48 7.82 -4.56 -2.81
C ALA A 48 8.68 -4.08 -1.63
N ALA A 49 8.08 -3.81 -0.47
CA ALA A 49 8.80 -3.44 0.74
C ALA A 49 9.77 -4.55 1.19
N VAL A 50 9.30 -5.80 1.25
CA VAL A 50 10.15 -6.95 1.59
C VAL A 50 11.27 -7.13 0.56
N GLU A 51 10.96 -7.02 -0.73
CA GLU A 51 11.94 -7.14 -1.81
C GLU A 51 13.05 -6.09 -1.68
N ILE A 52 12.71 -4.82 -1.43
CA ILE A 52 13.68 -3.74 -1.25
C ILE A 52 14.56 -3.97 -0.02
N ILE A 53 13.96 -4.37 1.11
CA ILE A 53 14.70 -4.67 2.35
C ILE A 53 15.71 -5.79 2.12
N VAL A 54 15.27 -6.90 1.52
CA VAL A 54 16.14 -8.06 1.27
C VAL A 54 17.23 -7.69 0.25
N SER A 55 16.87 -6.98 -0.82
CA SER A 55 17.82 -6.53 -1.84
C SER A 55 18.92 -5.68 -1.23
N ILE A 56 18.58 -4.68 -0.42
CA ILE A 56 19.57 -3.82 0.22
C ILE A 56 20.35 -4.58 1.29
N LEU A 57 19.74 -5.40 2.12
CA LEU A 57 20.47 -6.03 3.22
C LEU A 57 21.35 -7.21 2.78
N LYS A 58 20.95 -7.95 1.73
CA LYS A 58 21.58 -9.21 1.33
C LYS A 58 22.30 -9.17 -0.02
N LEU A 59 21.91 -8.27 -0.93
CA LEU A 59 22.47 -8.22 -2.30
C LEU A 59 23.38 -7.01 -2.55
N ARG A 60 23.91 -6.38 -1.49
CA ARG A 60 24.89 -5.29 -1.61
C ARG A 60 26.22 -5.75 -2.17
N ALA A 61 26.90 -4.83 -2.85
CA ALA A 61 28.26 -5.05 -3.34
C ALA A 61 29.21 -5.39 -2.19
N PRO A 62 30.15 -6.34 -2.40
CA PRO A 62 31.10 -6.75 -1.37
C PRO A 62 31.98 -5.57 -0.94
N GLY A 63 32.20 -5.44 0.38
CA GLY A 63 32.97 -4.34 0.97
C GLY A 63 32.19 -3.04 1.21
N MET A 64 30.90 -2.98 0.85
CA MET A 64 30.03 -1.84 1.15
C MET A 64 29.36 -2.01 2.53
N SER A 65 29.80 -1.23 3.52
CA SER A 65 29.12 -1.13 4.81
C SER A 65 27.81 -0.35 4.70
N LEU A 66 26.94 -0.43 5.73
CA LEU A 66 25.68 0.30 5.75
C LEU A 66 25.91 1.81 5.72
N GLU A 67 26.87 2.34 6.49
CA GLU A 67 27.12 3.78 6.54
C GLU A 67 27.68 4.37 5.23
N ARG A 68 28.15 3.54 4.30
CA ARG A 68 28.71 3.97 3.01
C ARG A 68 27.74 3.88 1.83
N MET A 69 26.48 3.51 2.08
CA MET A 69 25.48 3.43 1.01
C MET A 69 25.10 4.82 0.48
N PRO A 70 24.75 4.95 -0.81
CA PRO A 70 24.14 6.17 -1.33
C PRO A 70 22.89 6.58 -0.54
N ILE A 71 22.64 7.88 -0.41
CA ILE A 71 21.50 8.40 0.35
C ILE A 71 20.15 7.87 -0.15
N LEU A 72 20.03 7.63 -1.46
CA LEU A 72 18.84 7.02 -2.06
C LEU A 72 18.58 5.61 -1.52
N ALA A 73 19.63 4.78 -1.40
CA ALA A 73 19.48 3.43 -0.87
C ALA A 73 19.08 3.45 0.62
N TRP A 74 19.64 4.38 1.40
CA TRP A 74 19.22 4.61 2.78
C TRP A 74 17.76 5.04 2.88
N TYR A 75 17.35 6.01 2.07
CA TYR A 75 15.97 6.49 2.01
C TYR A 75 14.99 5.36 1.66
N LEU A 76 15.31 4.55 0.64
CA LEU A 76 14.49 3.42 0.23
C LEU A 76 14.41 2.35 1.31
N LEU A 77 15.52 2.05 2.01
CA LEU A 77 15.53 1.09 3.10
C LEU A 77 14.59 1.51 4.24
N VAL A 78 14.67 2.77 4.67
CA VAL A 78 13.81 3.31 5.74
C VAL A 78 12.35 3.32 5.29
N THR A 79 12.09 3.79 4.06
CA THR A 79 10.73 3.81 3.49
C THR A 79 10.13 2.40 3.43
N ALA A 80 10.90 1.40 3.00
CA ALA A 80 10.44 0.02 2.95
C ALA A 80 10.12 -0.55 4.34
N PHE A 81 10.92 -0.24 5.37
CA PHE A 81 10.58 -0.59 6.75
C PHE A 81 9.31 0.11 7.23
N MET A 82 9.15 1.40 6.94
CA MET A 82 7.91 2.14 7.28
C MET A 82 6.69 1.51 6.61
N MET A 83 6.80 1.11 5.34
CA MET A 83 5.72 0.41 4.62
C MET A 83 5.39 -0.94 5.26
N LEU A 84 6.41 -1.74 5.59
CA LEU A 84 6.25 -3.07 6.19
C LEU A 84 5.45 -3.04 7.51
N PHE A 85 5.64 -2.00 8.33
CA PHE A 85 4.94 -1.86 9.60
C PHE A 85 3.68 -0.98 9.52
N GLY A 86 3.61 -0.04 8.56
CA GLY A 86 2.51 0.91 8.43
C GLY A 86 1.30 0.39 7.66
N PHE A 87 1.51 -0.57 6.75
CA PHE A 87 0.44 -1.11 5.90
C PHE A 87 -0.41 -2.23 6.55
N PRO A 88 0.10 -3.13 7.40
CA PRO A 88 -0.71 -4.20 7.98
C PRO A 88 -1.99 -3.75 8.72
N PRO A 89 -2.01 -2.62 9.46
CA PRO A 89 -3.24 -2.13 10.08
C PRO A 89 -4.35 -1.74 9.09
N LEU A 90 -4.01 -1.35 7.85
CA LEU A 90 -4.99 -0.96 6.83
C LEU A 90 -5.73 -2.17 6.25
N ILE A 91 -5.10 -3.35 6.24
CA ILE A 91 -5.70 -4.61 5.75
C ILE A 91 -6.76 -5.14 6.73
N LEU A 92 -6.59 -4.86 8.03
CA LEU A 92 -7.48 -5.35 9.09
C LEU A 92 -8.65 -4.40 9.40
N GLY A 93 -8.62 -3.18 8.86
CA GLY A 93 -9.55 -2.09 9.16
C GLY A 93 -10.81 -2.07 8.30
#